data_AF-A0A524I805-F1
#
_entry.id   AF-A0A524I805-F1
#
_cell.length_a   1.000
_cell.length_b   1.000
_cell.length_c   1.000
_cell.angle_alpha   90.00
_cell.angle_beta   90.00
_cell.angle_gamma   90.00
#
_symmetry.space_group_name_H-M   'P 1'
#
loop_
_entity.id
_entity.type
_entity.pdbx_description
1 polymer ?
#
loop_
_entity_poly.entity_id
_entity_poly.type
_entity_poly.pdbx_seq_one_letter_code
_entity_poly.pdbx_strand_id
1 'polypeptide(L)'
;MKKSKVFIFFLLIGLFSILVFSCGTMTELVGGLAGGGGLAGGAAAAGGKELADLKSDEILAGGEGGENMIDPRYYVAKIMTAASAQSKNQAEVSFVHDGSKEWVEYTVKSHKAAKEELKVGMIVFFPPGWSGYKEMDADNYRKGDWALGRITSTDELFKDLVEVAGRSYGWKIVRIPDEPIKE
;
A
#
# COMPACT_ATOMS: atom_id res chain seq x y z
N MET A 1 -68.07 32.85 -22.11
CA MET A 1 -66.63 32.95 -22.48
C MET A 1 -66.03 31.55 -22.28
N LYS A 2 -66.17 30.59 -23.20
CA LYS A 2 -65.30 30.28 -24.35
C LYS A 2 -63.79 30.34 -24.06
N LYS A 3 -63.15 29.17 -23.90
CA LYS A 3 -61.80 28.92 -24.42
C LYS A 3 -61.74 27.52 -25.07
N SER A 4 -61.44 27.55 -26.37
CA SER A 4 -61.13 26.50 -27.35
C SER A 4 -59.89 25.69 -26.95
N LYS A 5 -59.88 24.35 -27.05
CA LYS A 5 -59.53 23.47 -28.20
C LYS A 5 -58.03 23.39 -28.61
N VAL A 6 -57.49 22.17 -28.42
CA VAL A 6 -56.72 21.31 -29.36
C VAL A 6 -55.20 21.55 -29.56
N PHE A 7 -54.50 20.43 -29.86
CA PHE A 7 -53.21 20.18 -30.53
C PHE A 7 -52.07 19.69 -29.59
N ILE A 8 -51.76 18.39 -29.48
CA ILE A 8 -51.12 17.42 -30.43
C ILE A 8 -49.58 17.60 -30.52
N PHE A 9 -48.88 16.44 -30.46
CA PHE A 9 -47.59 16.08 -31.09
C PHE A 9 -46.29 15.99 -30.26
N PHE A 10 -45.69 14.79 -30.35
CA PHE A 10 -44.26 14.47 -30.55
C PHE A 10 -43.30 14.73 -29.38
N LEU A 11 -42.22 13.99 -29.16
CA LEU A 11 -41.63 12.74 -29.65
C LEU A 11 -40.33 12.62 -28.82
N LEU A 12 -39.97 11.41 -28.37
CA LEU A 12 -38.68 11.16 -27.72
C LEU A 12 -37.51 11.62 -28.62
N ILE A 13 -36.67 12.49 -28.08
CA ILE A 13 -35.36 12.92 -28.58
C ILE A 13 -34.38 12.68 -27.40
N GLY A 14 -33.21 12.07 -27.54
CA GLY A 14 -32.51 11.71 -28.74
C GLY A 14 -31.42 10.66 -28.52
N LEU A 15 -31.29 9.82 -29.54
CA LEU A 15 -30.10 9.12 -29.96
C LEU A 15 -29.37 10.09 -30.91
N PHE A 16 -28.13 10.49 -30.62
CA PHE A 16 -27.29 11.06 -31.67
C PHE A 16 -25.80 10.81 -31.41
N SER A 17 -25.29 9.82 -32.15
CA SER A 17 -23.88 9.61 -32.41
C SER A 17 -23.30 10.77 -33.22
N ILE A 18 -22.09 11.22 -32.88
CA ILE A 18 -21.25 12.04 -33.77
C ILE A 18 -19.87 11.36 -33.87
N LEU A 19 -19.65 10.74 -35.03
CA LEU A 19 -18.35 10.55 -35.70
C LEU A 19 -17.83 11.96 -36.11
N VAL A 20 -16.57 12.30 -36.33
CA VAL A 20 -15.38 11.59 -36.81
C VAL A 20 -14.18 12.61 -36.75
N PHE A 21 -12.97 12.11 -37.06
CA PHE A 21 -11.84 12.78 -37.74
C PHE A 21 -10.79 13.57 -36.94
N SER A 22 -9.62 12.93 -36.76
CA SER A 22 -8.33 13.43 -37.24
C SER A 22 -7.38 12.21 -37.29
N CYS A 23 -7.15 11.60 -38.45
CA CYS A 23 -6.15 11.95 -39.46
C CYS A 23 -4.70 11.73 -38.96
N GLY A 24 -4.11 10.64 -39.46
CA GLY A 24 -2.74 10.20 -39.18
C GLY A 24 -2.41 8.91 -39.95
N THR A 25 -2.71 8.90 -41.26
CA THR A 25 -2.18 7.98 -42.28
C THR A 25 -0.66 8.23 -42.45
N MET A 26 0.23 7.29 -42.83
CA MET A 26 0.18 5.96 -43.42
C MET A 26 1.63 5.39 -43.29
N THR A 27 1.86 4.13 -42.93
CA THR A 27 1.97 2.93 -43.81
C THR A 27 3.42 2.48 -44.00
N GLU A 28 3.66 1.20 -43.67
CA GLU A 28 4.30 0.15 -44.50
C GLU A 28 4.69 -1.01 -43.56
N LEU A 29 4.62 -2.29 -43.91
CA LEU A 29 4.03 -3.03 -45.01
C LEU A 29 3.95 -4.50 -44.54
N VAL A 30 2.86 -5.16 -44.94
CA VAL A 30 2.50 -6.58 -44.96
C VAL A 30 3.63 -7.63 -44.88
N GLY A 31 3.37 -8.70 -44.09
CA GLY A 31 3.91 -10.04 -44.37
C GLY A 31 3.60 -11.12 -43.33
N GLY A 32 2.60 -11.99 -43.58
CA GLY A 32 2.42 -13.30 -42.91
C GLY A 32 1.32 -13.34 -41.83
N LEU A 33 0.03 -13.56 -42.12
CA LEU A 33 -0.67 -14.83 -42.38
C LEU A 33 -0.72 -15.82 -41.17
N ALA A 34 -1.96 -16.09 -40.77
CA ALA A 34 -2.49 -17.25 -40.02
C ALA A 34 -2.51 -17.24 -38.47
N GLY A 35 -3.70 -16.95 -37.94
CA GLY A 35 -4.35 -17.84 -36.97
C GLY A 35 -4.32 -17.44 -35.49
N GLY A 36 -5.51 -17.30 -34.90
CA GLY A 36 -5.70 -17.44 -33.46
C GLY A 36 -6.31 -16.23 -32.78
N GLY A 37 -7.63 -16.29 -32.56
CA GLY A 37 -8.29 -15.45 -31.57
C GLY A 37 -7.73 -15.72 -30.18
N GLY A 38 -7.56 -14.66 -29.41
CA GLY A 38 -7.08 -14.72 -28.04
C GLY A 38 -6.98 -13.32 -27.47
N LEU A 39 -8.07 -12.87 -26.83
CA LEU A 39 -8.03 -11.74 -25.90
C LEU A 39 -7.18 -12.17 -24.70
N ALA A 40 -5.86 -12.09 -24.84
CA ALA A 40 -4.95 -12.18 -23.71
C ALA A 40 -4.83 -10.79 -23.10
N GLY A 41 -5.51 -10.61 -21.97
CA GLY A 41 -5.33 -9.45 -21.12
C GLY A 41 -3.85 -9.25 -20.86
N GLY A 42 -3.37 -8.04 -21.18
CA GLY A 42 -2.03 -7.61 -20.80
C GLY A 42 -1.95 -7.60 -19.28
N ALA A 43 -1.46 -8.69 -18.70
CA ALA A 43 -0.76 -8.62 -17.43
C ALA A 43 0.46 -7.74 -17.71
N ALA A 44 0.36 -6.47 -17.33
CA ALA A 44 1.52 -5.62 -17.23
C ALA A 44 2.51 -6.35 -16.33
N ALA A 45 3.60 -6.84 -16.92
CA ALA A 45 4.77 -7.24 -16.17
C ALA A 45 5.21 -5.97 -15.42
N ALA A 46 4.82 -5.87 -14.15
CA ALA A 46 5.45 -4.95 -13.23
C ALA A 46 6.91 -5.39 -13.17
N GLY A 47 7.77 -4.68 -13.90
CA GLY A 47 9.20 -4.72 -13.66
C GLY A 47 9.40 -4.27 -12.22
N GLY A 48 9.47 -5.25 -11.32
CA GLY A 48 9.54 -5.05 -9.88
C GLY A 48 10.82 -4.29 -9.57
N LYS A 49 10.70 -2.98 -9.44
CA LYS A 49 11.73 -2.21 -8.77
C LYS A 49 11.72 -2.71 -7.34
N GLU A 50 12.78 -3.39 -6.94
CA GLU A 50 12.98 -3.81 -5.57
C GLU A 50 12.69 -2.61 -4.67
N LEU A 51 11.74 -2.79 -3.76
CA LEU A 51 11.44 -1.79 -2.75
C LEU A 51 12.77 -1.40 -2.11
N ALA A 52 13.11 -0.12 -2.07
CA ALA A 52 14.25 0.32 -1.27
C ALA A 52 13.92 0.03 0.20
N ASP A 53 14.89 -0.48 0.97
CA ASP A 53 14.69 -0.66 2.41
C ASP A 53 14.74 0.70 3.12
N LEU A 54 14.37 0.71 4.40
CA LEU A 54 14.66 1.84 5.29
C LEU A 54 16.17 2.08 5.32
N LYS A 55 16.56 3.34 5.52
CA LYS A 55 18.00 3.65 5.66
C LYS A 55 18.54 3.05 6.95
N SER A 56 19.84 2.82 7.02
CA SER A 56 20.47 2.16 8.17
C SER A 56 20.34 2.93 9.50
N ASP A 57 20.01 4.23 9.43
CA ASP A 57 19.76 5.11 10.58
C ASP A 57 18.25 5.37 10.83
N GLU A 58 17.37 4.70 10.10
CA GLU A 58 15.91 4.84 10.20
C GLU A 58 15.29 3.65 10.97
N ILE A 59 14.31 3.95 11.82
CA ILE A 59 13.57 2.97 12.64
C ILE A 59 12.07 3.25 12.56
N LEU A 60 11.23 2.35 13.08
CA LEU A 60 9.81 2.60 13.26
C LEU A 60 9.57 3.16 14.66
N ALA A 61 8.99 4.34 14.74
CA ALA A 61 8.63 5.01 15.98
C ALA A 61 7.11 5.08 16.12
N GLY A 62 6.59 4.78 17.31
CA GLY A 62 5.17 4.93 17.60
C GLY A 62 4.80 6.41 17.63
N GLY A 63 3.79 6.81 16.86
CA GLY A 63 3.17 8.13 16.95
C GLY A 63 2.31 8.24 18.21
N GLU A 64 1.63 9.38 18.34
CA GLU A 64 0.78 9.68 19.50
C GLU A 64 -0.37 8.66 19.68
N GLY A 65 -0.65 8.28 20.94
CA GLY A 65 -1.93 7.68 21.31
C GLY A 65 -2.02 6.15 21.48
N GLY A 66 -0.94 5.45 21.84
CA GLY A 66 -0.97 4.01 22.16
C GLY A 66 -0.79 3.71 23.66
N GLU A 67 -1.64 2.87 24.25
CA GLU A 67 -1.49 2.42 25.66
C GLU A 67 -0.38 1.36 25.82
N ASN A 68 -0.05 0.65 24.73
CA ASN A 68 0.98 -0.38 24.64
C ASN A 68 1.69 -0.29 23.29
N MET A 69 2.60 -1.22 22.98
CA MET A 69 3.31 -1.23 21.70
C MET A 69 2.42 -1.62 20.51
N ILE A 70 1.30 -2.30 20.69
CA ILE A 70 0.48 -2.81 19.57
C ILE A 70 -0.48 -1.74 19.03
N ASP A 71 -1.03 -0.90 19.91
CA ASP A 71 -2.07 0.06 19.58
C ASP A 71 -1.66 1.24 18.67
N PRO A 72 -0.46 1.85 18.81
CA PRO A 72 -0.14 3.07 18.07
C PRO A 72 0.12 2.78 16.60
N ARG A 73 -0.03 3.83 15.78
CA ARG A 73 0.52 3.84 14.43
C ARG A 73 2.01 4.11 14.51
N TYR A 74 2.77 3.38 13.70
CA TYR A 74 4.21 3.53 13.59
C TYR A 74 4.56 4.25 12.30
N TYR A 75 5.61 5.07 12.38
CA TYR A 75 6.12 5.82 11.24
C TYR A 75 7.63 5.69 11.19
N VAL A 76 8.18 5.75 9.98
CA VAL A 76 9.63 5.77 9.80
C VAL A 76 10.18 7.06 10.39
N ALA A 77 11.20 6.95 11.24
CA ALA A 77 11.79 8.07 11.95
C ALA A 77 13.30 7.90 12.13
N LYS A 78 13.96 9.00 12.47
CA LYS A 78 15.36 9.03 12.91
C LYS A 78 15.44 9.40 14.37
N ILE A 79 16.26 8.70 15.14
CA ILE A 79 16.52 9.05 16.55
C ILE A 79 17.43 10.28 16.59
N MET A 80 16.92 11.35 17.18
CA MET A 80 17.66 12.60 17.42
C MET A 80 18.34 12.58 18.79
N THR A 81 17.59 12.11 19.80
CA THR A 81 18.07 11.94 21.17
C THR A 81 17.64 10.55 21.65
N ALA A 82 18.59 9.71 22.06
CA ALA A 82 18.29 8.37 22.54
C ALA A 82 17.52 8.40 23.88
N ALA A 83 16.69 7.37 24.11
CA ALA A 83 15.97 7.21 25.36
C ALA A 83 16.90 7.06 26.56
N SER A 84 16.58 7.73 27.65
CA SER A 84 17.39 7.76 28.87
C SER A 84 16.51 8.03 30.10
N ALA A 85 17.05 7.80 31.29
CA ALA A 85 16.35 8.16 32.53
C ALA A 85 16.03 9.68 32.59
N GLN A 86 16.89 10.53 32.02
CA GLN A 86 16.70 11.98 31.96
C GLN A 86 15.51 12.37 31.08
N SER A 87 15.27 11.62 30.01
CA SER A 87 14.11 11.79 29.12
C SER A 87 12.91 10.93 29.52
N LYS A 88 12.85 10.44 30.77
CA LYS A 88 11.79 9.52 31.24
C LYS A 88 11.61 8.29 30.35
N ASN A 89 12.73 7.79 29.82
CA ASN A 89 12.82 6.68 28.87
C ASN A 89 12.14 6.92 27.52
N GLN A 90 11.92 8.17 27.13
CA GLN A 90 11.44 8.54 25.80
C GLN A 90 12.61 8.92 24.89
N ALA A 91 12.51 8.57 23.60
CA ALA A 91 13.45 9.02 22.58
C ALA A 91 12.87 10.24 21.85
N GLU A 92 13.70 11.24 21.55
CA GLU A 92 13.31 12.29 20.61
C GLU A 92 13.58 11.78 19.20
N VAL A 93 12.55 11.79 18.35
CA VAL A 93 12.64 11.34 16.96
C VAL A 93 12.27 12.44 16.00
N SER A 94 12.72 12.32 14.74
CA SER A 94 12.23 13.12 13.62
C SER A 94 11.58 12.21 12.59
N PHE A 95 10.29 12.42 12.35
CA PHE A 95 9.50 11.60 11.44
C PHE A 95 9.83 11.91 9.98
N VAL A 96 9.94 10.86 9.17
CA VAL A 96 10.37 10.96 7.78
C VAL A 96 9.27 11.48 6.86
N HIS A 97 8.00 11.27 7.21
CA HIS A 97 6.86 11.62 6.34
C HIS A 97 6.62 13.13 6.28
N ASP A 98 6.82 13.85 7.38
CA ASP A 98 6.54 15.29 7.48
C ASP A 98 7.65 16.13 8.11
N GLY A 99 8.70 15.51 8.66
CA GLY A 99 9.80 16.19 9.32
C GLY A 99 9.49 16.68 10.74
N SER A 100 8.32 16.36 11.29
CA SER A 100 7.96 16.69 12.67
C SER A 100 8.90 16.01 13.67
N LYS A 101 8.98 16.58 14.88
CA LYS A 101 9.80 16.06 15.97
C LYS A 101 8.95 15.83 17.19
N GLU A 102 9.09 14.66 17.78
CA GLU A 102 8.30 14.24 18.93
C GLU A 102 9.12 13.40 19.89
N TRP A 103 8.72 13.42 21.17
CA TRP A 103 9.22 12.49 22.16
C TRP A 103 8.31 11.27 22.17
N VAL A 104 8.87 10.11 21.85
CA VAL A 104 8.13 8.86 21.71
C VAL A 104 8.62 7.83 22.73
N GLU A 105 7.69 7.03 23.22
CA GLU A 105 7.99 5.93 24.15
C GLU A 105 8.52 4.70 23.43
N TYR A 106 8.05 4.45 22.21
CA TYR A 106 8.32 3.23 21.47
C TYR A 106 9.13 3.52 20.21
N THR A 107 10.31 2.91 20.15
CA THR A 107 11.16 2.86 18.95
C THR A 107 11.51 1.41 18.69
N VAL A 108 11.37 0.97 17.44
CA VAL A 108 11.49 -0.43 17.06
C VAL A 108 12.32 -0.53 15.79
N LYS A 109 13.45 -1.22 15.89
CA LYS A 109 14.23 -1.64 14.71
C LYS A 109 13.52 -2.80 14.02
N SER A 110 13.60 -2.83 12.70
CA SER A 110 12.97 -3.88 11.91
C SER A 110 13.68 -4.06 10.58
N HIS A 111 13.53 -5.24 10.00
CA HIS A 111 14.00 -5.58 8.65
C HIS A 111 12.82 -6.03 7.78
N LYS A 112 13.04 -6.03 6.46
CA LYS A 112 12.11 -6.66 5.52
C LYS A 112 12.01 -8.15 5.80
N ALA A 113 10.78 -8.67 5.81
CA ALA A 113 10.59 -10.11 5.94
C ALA A 113 11.19 -10.85 4.74
N ALA A 114 11.96 -11.90 4.98
CA ALA A 114 12.16 -12.99 4.03
C ALA A 114 11.02 -14.01 4.18
N LYS A 115 10.72 -14.74 3.10
CA LYS A 115 9.58 -15.65 3.04
C LYS A 115 9.70 -16.80 4.05
N GLU A 116 10.93 -17.24 4.31
CA GLU A 116 11.27 -18.35 5.20
C GLU A 116 11.18 -17.98 6.69
N GLU A 117 11.16 -16.68 7.00
CA GLU A 117 11.09 -16.18 8.37
C GLU A 117 9.64 -16.14 8.88
N LEU A 118 8.67 -16.04 7.97
CA LEU A 118 7.26 -15.83 8.30
C LEU A 118 6.61 -17.10 8.88
N LYS A 119 6.11 -16.98 10.12
CA LYS A 119 5.44 -18.06 10.84
C LYS A 119 4.18 -17.56 11.51
N VAL A 120 3.16 -18.41 11.55
CA VAL A 120 1.92 -18.15 12.29
C VAL A 120 2.23 -17.82 13.75
N GLY A 121 1.57 -16.79 14.27
CA GLY A 121 1.75 -16.30 15.64
C GLY A 121 2.78 -15.19 15.80
N MET A 122 3.63 -14.92 14.80
CA MET A 122 4.60 -13.81 14.86
C MET A 122 3.92 -12.46 14.80
N ILE A 123 4.43 -11.50 15.57
CA ILE A 123 4.06 -10.09 15.47
C ILE A 123 4.94 -9.44 14.39
N VAL A 124 4.30 -8.75 13.45
CA VAL A 124 4.95 -8.07 12.33
C VAL A 124 4.38 -6.69 12.12
N PHE A 125 5.16 -5.80 11.51
CA PHE A 125 4.66 -4.55 10.98
C PHE A 125 4.02 -4.78 9.61
N PHE A 126 2.81 -4.28 9.44
CA PHE A 126 2.08 -4.30 8.18
C PHE A 126 1.50 -2.91 7.87
N PRO A 127 1.40 -2.52 6.59
CA PRO A 127 0.78 -1.27 6.17
C PRO A 127 -0.76 -1.45 6.09
N PRO A 128 -1.55 -0.92 7.04
CA PRO A 128 -2.96 -1.29 7.20
C PRO A 128 -3.83 -0.97 5.97
N GLY A 129 -3.50 0.08 5.21
CA GLY A 129 -4.19 0.49 3.98
C GLY A 129 -3.92 -0.38 2.74
N TRP A 130 -3.07 -1.40 2.84
CA TRP A 130 -2.56 -2.17 1.68
C TRP A 130 -3.00 -3.64 1.68
N SER A 131 -4.14 -3.94 2.32
CA SER A 131 -4.73 -5.27 2.27
C SER A 131 -5.06 -5.67 0.82
N GLY A 132 -4.65 -6.87 0.43
CA GLY A 132 -4.82 -7.42 -0.93
C GLY A 132 -3.73 -7.02 -1.92
N TYR A 133 -2.83 -6.12 -1.56
CA TYR A 133 -1.72 -5.69 -2.40
C TYR A 133 -0.48 -6.54 -2.15
N LYS A 134 0.19 -6.95 -3.22
CA LYS A 134 1.44 -7.73 -3.16
C LYS A 134 2.69 -6.85 -3.04
N GLU A 135 2.60 -5.64 -3.55
CA GLU A 135 3.69 -4.69 -3.69
C GLU A 135 3.20 -3.30 -3.32
N MET A 136 4.15 -2.44 -2.95
CA MET A 136 3.95 -1.05 -2.57
C MET A 136 5.05 -0.24 -3.25
N ASP A 137 4.80 1.03 -3.59
CA ASP A 137 5.86 1.90 -4.09
C ASP A 137 6.77 2.40 -2.95
N ALA A 138 7.96 2.87 -3.31
CA ALA A 138 8.96 3.28 -2.33
C ALA A 138 8.55 4.48 -1.46
N ASP A 139 7.69 5.38 -1.96
CA ASP A 139 7.27 6.55 -1.19
C ASP A 139 6.27 6.13 -0.10
N ASN A 140 5.25 5.35 -0.47
CA ASN A 140 4.31 4.78 0.49
C ASN A 140 5.00 3.84 1.49
N TYR A 141 5.98 3.05 1.04
CA TYR A 141 6.76 2.19 1.93
C TYR A 141 7.52 2.99 2.99
N ARG A 142 8.05 4.16 2.63
CA ARG A 142 8.89 4.95 3.53
C ARG A 142 8.13 6.01 4.32
N LYS A 143 6.98 6.48 3.85
CA LYS A 143 6.21 7.58 4.48
C LYS A 143 4.83 7.18 4.97
N GLY A 144 4.34 5.99 4.60
CA GLY A 144 3.07 5.46 5.09
C GLY A 144 3.11 5.08 6.57
N ASP A 145 1.93 4.86 7.13
CA ASP A 145 1.77 4.33 8.48
C ASP A 145 1.95 2.80 8.51
N TRP A 146 2.42 2.33 9.65
CA TRP A 146 2.62 0.93 9.95
C TRP A 146 1.81 0.56 11.19
N ALA A 147 1.28 -0.65 11.21
CA ALA A 147 0.57 -1.22 12.34
C ALA A 147 1.26 -2.51 12.76
N LEU A 148 1.19 -2.86 14.04
CA LEU A 148 1.59 -4.18 14.49
C LEU A 148 0.41 -5.14 14.44
N GLY A 149 0.67 -6.35 13.95
CA GLY A 149 -0.34 -7.39 13.83
C GLY A 149 0.28 -8.77 13.88
N ARG A 150 -0.54 -9.74 14.27
CA ARG A 150 -0.15 -11.13 14.35
C ARG A 150 -0.37 -11.83 13.01
N ILE A 151 0.61 -12.61 12.56
CA ILE A 151 0.41 -13.52 11.43
C ILE A 151 -0.60 -14.60 11.83
N THR A 152 -1.70 -14.68 11.11
CA THR A 152 -2.80 -15.63 11.36
C THR A 152 -2.78 -16.82 10.40
N SER A 153 -2.21 -16.65 9.20
CA SER A 153 -1.99 -17.76 8.26
C SER A 153 -0.81 -17.49 7.32
N THR A 154 -0.10 -18.57 6.97
CA THR A 154 0.95 -18.61 5.95
C THR A 154 0.56 -19.47 4.74
N ASP A 155 -0.69 -19.93 4.68
CA ASP A 155 -1.14 -20.90 3.67
C ASP A 155 -1.01 -20.37 2.25
N GLU A 156 -1.15 -19.06 2.05
CA GLU A 156 -1.05 -18.40 0.75
C GLU A 156 0.35 -17.89 0.41
N LEU A 157 1.39 -18.25 1.17
CA LEU A 157 2.76 -17.81 0.88
C LEU A 157 3.19 -18.25 -0.52
N PHE A 158 2.73 -19.40 -1.03
CA PHE A 158 3.01 -19.84 -2.41
C PHE A 158 2.46 -18.88 -3.48
N LYS A 159 1.49 -18.03 -3.14
CA LYS A 159 0.94 -16.95 -3.99
C LYS A 159 1.56 -15.58 -3.71
N ASP A 160 2.61 -15.54 -2.89
CA ASP A 160 3.25 -14.35 -2.36
C ASP A 160 2.37 -13.51 -1.42
N LEU A 161 1.48 -14.15 -0.67
CA LEU A 161 0.60 -13.51 0.31
C LEU A 161 0.79 -14.12 1.71
N VAL A 162 0.67 -13.30 2.74
CA VAL A 162 0.64 -13.70 4.15
C VAL A 162 -0.56 -13.04 4.83
N GLU A 163 -1.22 -13.75 5.73
CA GLU A 163 -2.35 -13.20 6.47
C GLU A 163 -1.88 -12.61 7.80
N VAL A 164 -2.14 -11.31 8.00
CA VAL A 164 -1.82 -10.56 9.21
C VAL A 164 -3.11 -9.97 9.75
N ALA A 165 -3.42 -10.23 11.02
CA ALA A 165 -4.65 -9.78 11.69
C ALA A 165 -5.94 -10.08 10.89
N GLY A 166 -6.01 -11.26 10.25
CA GLY A 166 -7.16 -11.68 9.45
C GLY A 166 -7.28 -11.02 8.07
N ARG A 167 -6.22 -10.37 7.58
CA ARG A 167 -6.19 -9.71 6.26
C ARG A 167 -4.95 -10.14 5.47
N SER A 168 -5.09 -10.33 4.16
CA SER A 168 -3.99 -10.77 3.30
C SER A 168 -3.13 -9.59 2.84
N TYR A 169 -1.81 -9.73 2.93
CA TYR A 169 -0.81 -8.76 2.47
C TYR A 169 0.28 -9.45 1.67
N GLY A 170 0.92 -8.74 0.74
CA GLY A 170 2.17 -9.21 0.14
C GLY A 170 3.24 -9.42 1.19
N TRP A 171 3.91 -10.57 1.20
CA TRP A 171 4.97 -10.80 2.19
C TRP A 171 6.12 -9.78 2.09
N LYS A 172 6.39 -9.27 0.89
CA LYS A 172 7.45 -8.26 0.62
C LYS A 172 7.17 -6.89 1.25
N ILE A 173 5.91 -6.60 1.60
CA ILE A 173 5.51 -5.32 2.19
C ILE A 173 5.34 -5.41 3.72
N VAL A 174 5.70 -6.54 4.31
CA VAL A 174 5.71 -6.78 5.76
C VAL A 174 7.12 -6.60 6.31
N ARG A 175 7.25 -6.12 7.55
CA ARG A 175 8.53 -6.03 8.27
C ARG A 175 8.49 -6.80 9.58
N ILE A 176 9.61 -7.39 9.94
CA ILE A 176 9.78 -8.15 11.18
C ILE A 176 10.52 -7.27 12.18
N PRO A 177 9.96 -7.03 13.39
CA PRO A 177 10.70 -6.41 14.49
C PRO A 177 11.97 -7.19 14.81
N ASP A 178 13.10 -6.49 14.98
CA ASP A 178 14.38 -7.12 15.33
C ASP A 178 14.39 -7.62 16.79
N GLU A 179 13.50 -7.08 17.61
CA GLU A 179 13.33 -7.40 19.02
C GLU A 179 11.89 -7.80 19.31
N PRO A 180 11.63 -8.70 20.29
CA PRO A 180 10.27 -9.07 20.67
C PRO A 180 9.43 -7.85 21.10
N ILE A 181 8.24 -7.73 20.52
CA ILE A 181 7.26 -6.73 20.93
C ILE A 181 6.67 -7.14 22.28
N LYS A 182 6.60 -6.18 23.21
CA LYS A 182 5.98 -6.37 24.52
C LYS A 182 4.49 -6.05 24.40
N GLU A 183 3.66 -7.06 24.65
CA GLU A 183 2.20 -6.94 24.79
C GLU A 183 1.81 -6.48 26.20
#